data_AF-A0A1R3RWC7-F1
#
_entry.id   AF-A0A1R3RWC7-F1
#
_cell.length_a   1.000
_cell.length_b   1.000
_cell.length_c   1.000
_cell.angle_alpha   90.00
_cell.angle_beta   90.00
_cell.angle_gamma   90.00
#
_symmetry.space_group_name_H-M   'P 1'
#
loop_
_entity.id
_entity.type
_entity.pdbx_description
1 polymer ?
#
loop_
_entity_poly.entity_id
_entity_poly.type
_entity_poly.pdbx_seq_one_letter_code
_entity_poly.pdbx_strand_id
1 'polypeptide(L)'
;MSPSRPITVLGAGTLGRRIASVFLSGSHKVHLCDPSEDALSAAEAYVDSSRDMFSVLTSTPHPESGPLSLFTDRATAVDNAWLVVEAVPEILDLKIKNFKELDYLVPDDCILATNSSSFKSRLMTSGLSDERKKRILNVHFTMPPDFRTVELMTCGNTAEDVIDHLVDVLAKCGMCPFVARKESTGLIFNRLWAAIKREILFILAEGVSDPREIDMLWENTFRVAASSPPCRLMDRIGLDTVALIEDSYIQERGLDRCMTVDWLREEYINKGRLGNKSELGGLYTPEHEDAATQLYVLDVGLGANNELHRIPTAGRVLALSPQNGLLTTLIGGLSLPDGIDVSPSCGRIFWTSMGRERSTSDGSVQSAKLDGSDLQTILEPGTLHTPKQLIVDDVGHKLYFCDREGMGVHRCNFDGAEHQVLVQSGSMGVSSEKKDMMRWCVGVALDRVKGYVYWTQKGSSKSGTGRIFRAGIDVPAGQTAQNRDDVECLLERLPEPVDLDFDSQTQMLYWTDRGEHPTGCSLNRIDLSGQVDQVSLRDKTEILARQFHEPIGLKTTKKGVYVTDLGGCVYLVAEGKKTVVAQEEACFSGISILE
;
A
#
# COMPACT_ATOMS: atom_id res chain seq x y z
N MET A 1 28.31 31.45 7.89
CA MET A 1 27.62 31.28 9.19
C MET A 1 28.17 30.03 9.88
N SER A 2 28.35 30.07 11.21
CA SER A 2 29.01 28.99 11.97
C SER A 2 28.06 27.79 12.17
N PRO A 3 28.50 26.53 11.95
CA PRO A 3 27.71 25.33 12.20
C PRO A 3 27.33 25.10 13.68
N SER A 4 27.72 25.99 14.59
CA SER A 4 27.47 25.90 16.03
C SER A 4 26.15 26.55 16.51
N ARG A 5 25.49 27.39 15.69
CA ARG A 5 24.23 28.07 16.08
C ARG A 5 23.00 27.22 15.73
N PRO A 6 21.93 27.26 16.54
CA PRO A 6 20.72 26.48 16.29
C PRO A 6 19.87 27.04 15.14
N ILE A 7 19.09 26.14 14.53
CA ILE A 7 17.88 26.47 13.78
C ILE A 7 16.69 26.35 14.74
N THR A 8 15.83 27.37 14.82
CA THR A 8 14.65 27.32 15.67
C THR A 8 13.39 27.13 14.84
N VAL A 9 12.58 26.13 15.17
CA VAL A 9 11.25 25.93 14.59
C VAL A 9 10.21 26.37 15.61
N LEU A 10 9.33 27.30 15.22
CA LEU A 10 8.25 27.80 16.06
C LEU A 10 6.93 27.12 15.69
N GLY A 11 6.38 26.36 16.62
CA GLY A 11 5.24 25.47 16.45
C GLY A 11 5.68 24.01 16.35
N ALA A 12 5.14 23.16 17.22
CA ALA A 12 5.41 21.71 17.28
C ALA A 12 4.29 20.85 16.66
N GLY A 13 3.34 21.48 15.96
CA GLY A 13 2.29 20.77 15.21
C GLY A 13 2.83 19.97 14.02
N THR A 14 1.92 19.44 13.18
CA THR A 14 2.23 18.49 12.10
C THR A 14 3.40 18.90 11.20
N LEU A 15 3.43 20.17 10.74
CA LEU A 15 4.50 20.67 9.87
C LEU A 15 5.77 21.02 10.67
N GLY A 16 5.63 21.59 11.86
CA GLY A 16 6.76 21.99 12.70
C GLY A 16 7.68 20.83 13.09
N ARG A 17 7.10 19.73 13.59
CA ARG A 17 7.87 18.51 13.92
C ARG A 17 8.58 17.90 12.71
N ARG A 18 7.99 18.01 11.52
CA ARG A 18 8.62 17.56 10.27
C ARG A 18 9.79 18.47 9.87
N ILE A 19 9.59 19.79 9.93
CA ILE A 19 10.67 20.76 9.62
C ILE A 19 11.85 20.52 10.56
N ALA A 20 11.59 20.26 11.85
CA ALA A 20 12.61 19.88 12.81
C ALA A 20 13.35 18.59 12.38
N SER A 21 12.63 17.51 12.03
CA SER A 21 13.24 16.26 11.56
C SER A 21 14.16 16.45 10.33
N VAL A 22 13.77 17.30 9.37
CA VAL A 22 14.57 17.59 8.17
C VAL A 22 15.91 18.24 8.53
N PHE A 23 15.92 19.22 9.42
CA PHE A 23 17.16 19.88 9.81
C PHE A 23 18.03 19.02 10.73
N LEU A 24 17.41 18.22 11.60
CA LEU A 24 18.10 17.24 12.43
C LEU A 24 18.82 16.18 11.58
N SER A 25 18.19 15.67 10.51
CA SER A 25 18.83 14.71 9.61
C SER A 25 20.01 15.31 8.82
N GLY A 26 19.98 16.63 8.58
CA GLY A 26 21.13 17.40 8.07
C GLY A 26 22.21 17.69 9.12
N SER A 27 22.17 17.04 10.28
CA SER A 27 23.09 17.23 11.42
C SER A 27 23.10 18.66 11.99
N HIS A 28 22.03 19.43 11.82
CA HIS A 28 21.90 20.75 12.45
C HIS A 28 21.40 20.64 13.89
N LYS A 29 21.89 21.54 14.76
CA LYS A 29 21.28 21.75 16.08
C LYS A 29 19.91 22.40 15.90
N VAL A 30 18.86 21.78 16.43
CA VAL A 30 17.48 22.28 16.30
C VAL A 30 16.90 22.60 17.66
N HIS A 31 16.34 23.81 17.78
CA HIS A 31 15.45 24.20 18.86
C HIS A 31 14.00 24.08 18.36
N LEU A 32 13.16 23.31 19.05
CA LEU A 32 11.73 23.24 18.77
C LEU A 32 10.98 23.96 19.89
N CYS A 33 10.16 24.95 19.52
CA CYS A 33 9.45 25.78 20.49
C CYS A 33 7.94 25.76 20.27
N ASP A 34 7.18 25.45 21.31
CA ASP A 34 5.73 25.49 21.34
C ASP A 34 5.25 25.79 22.78
N PRO A 35 4.21 26.61 22.99
CA PRO A 35 3.66 26.83 24.33
C PRO A 35 3.06 25.56 24.96
N SER A 36 2.73 24.53 24.18
CA SER A 36 2.18 23.27 24.66
C SER A 36 3.27 22.22 24.87
N GLU A 37 3.46 21.79 26.12
CA GLU A 37 4.36 20.67 26.46
C GLU A 37 3.92 19.37 25.79
N ASP A 38 2.61 19.10 25.74
CA ASP A 38 2.06 17.91 25.04
C ASP A 38 2.44 17.90 23.55
N ALA A 39 2.37 19.05 22.88
CA ALA A 39 2.77 19.17 21.48
C ALA A 39 4.27 18.92 21.31
N LEU A 40 5.11 19.40 22.23
CA LEU A 40 6.55 19.15 22.23
C LEU A 40 6.87 17.67 22.44
N SER A 41 6.24 16.99 23.41
CA SER A 41 6.41 15.55 23.63
C SER A 41 5.95 14.73 22.43
N ALA A 42 4.83 15.08 21.80
CA ALA A 42 4.36 14.42 20.58
C ALA A 42 5.30 14.65 19.38
N ALA A 43 5.94 15.81 19.31
CA ALA A 43 6.93 16.12 18.29
C ALA A 43 8.25 15.36 18.51
N GLU A 44 8.72 15.23 19.75
CA GLU A 44 9.90 14.45 20.10
C GLU A 44 9.73 12.97 19.72
N ALA A 45 8.60 12.35 20.09
CA ALA A 45 8.27 10.99 19.69
C ALA A 45 8.19 10.81 18.16
N TYR A 46 7.69 11.82 17.44
CA TYR A 46 7.69 11.82 15.98
C TYR A 46 9.10 11.92 15.40
N VAL A 47 9.96 12.79 15.94
CA VAL A 47 11.35 12.93 15.52
C VAL A 47 12.10 11.60 15.68
N ASP A 48 11.92 10.92 16.81
CA ASP A 48 12.59 9.64 17.06
C ASP A 48 12.11 8.53 16.12
N SER A 49 10.79 8.40 15.93
CA SER A 49 10.22 7.38 15.03
C SER A 49 10.44 7.66 13.53
N SER A 50 10.69 8.92 13.15
CA SER A 50 10.91 9.32 11.74
C SER A 50 12.39 9.44 11.35
N ARG A 51 13.32 9.16 12.26
CA ARG A 51 14.77 9.37 12.07
C ARG A 51 15.31 8.68 10.82
N ASP A 52 15.03 7.39 10.65
CA ASP A 52 15.57 6.60 9.54
C ASP A 52 15.02 7.08 8.19
N MET A 53 13.73 7.44 8.16
CA MET A 53 13.07 7.97 6.96
C MET A 53 13.76 9.23 6.43
N PHE A 54 14.10 10.19 7.29
CA PHE A 54 14.77 11.43 6.88
C PHE A 54 16.27 11.26 6.65
N SER A 55 16.94 10.35 7.38
CA SER A 55 18.37 10.08 7.21
C SER A 55 18.70 9.58 5.80
N VAL A 56 17.90 8.66 5.26
CA VAL A 56 18.08 8.07 3.92
C VAL A 56 17.95 9.11 2.79
N LEU A 57 17.32 10.26 3.04
CA LEU A 57 17.16 11.31 2.03
C LEU A 57 18.42 12.15 1.82
N THR A 58 19.34 12.15 2.79
CA THR A 58 20.55 12.96 2.75
C THR A 58 21.60 12.36 1.80
N SER A 59 22.27 13.19 1.00
CA SER A 59 23.23 12.71 -0.02
C SER A 59 24.54 12.19 0.57
N THR A 60 24.85 12.57 1.82
CA THR A 60 25.96 12.05 2.61
C THR A 60 25.38 11.51 3.90
N PRO A 61 25.36 10.19 4.11
CA PRO A 61 24.89 9.60 5.36
C PRO A 61 25.73 10.16 6.51
N HIS A 62 25.14 11.03 7.31
CA HIS A 62 25.76 11.49 8.53
C HIS A 62 25.56 10.40 9.60
N PRO A 63 26.63 9.95 10.29
CA PRO A 63 26.51 8.88 11.26
C PRO A 63 25.64 9.24 12.48
N GLU A 64 25.38 10.53 12.73
CA GLU A 64 24.56 11.00 13.84
C GLU A 64 23.63 12.17 13.42
N SER A 65 22.38 12.09 13.87
CA SER A 65 21.40 13.18 13.80
C SER A 65 21.87 14.36 14.66
N GLY A 66 21.49 15.58 14.27
CA GLY A 66 21.76 16.77 15.06
C GLY A 66 21.06 16.73 16.44
N PRO A 67 21.50 17.55 17.41
CA PRO A 67 20.86 17.60 18.72
C PRO A 67 19.54 18.39 18.66
N LEU A 68 18.47 17.82 19.23
CA LEU A 68 17.18 18.46 19.47
C LEU A 68 17.14 19.07 20.88
N SER A 69 16.55 20.25 21.03
CA SER A 69 16.25 20.87 22.33
C SER A 69 14.85 21.50 22.30
N LEU A 70 14.06 21.25 23.34
CA LEU A 70 12.66 21.66 23.43
C LEU A 70 12.53 22.91 24.32
N PHE A 71 11.69 23.86 23.91
CA PHE A 71 11.50 25.13 24.63
C PHE A 71 10.02 25.51 24.68
N THR A 72 9.54 25.89 25.87
CA THR A 72 8.24 26.57 26.01
C THR A 72 8.41 28.09 25.98
N ASP A 73 9.58 28.60 26.39
CA ASP A 73 9.92 30.02 26.30
C ASP A 73 10.57 30.36 24.94
N ARG A 74 9.89 31.23 24.19
CA ARG A 74 10.34 31.66 22.86
C ARG A 74 11.62 32.48 22.91
N ALA A 75 11.79 33.37 23.90
CA ALA A 75 12.95 34.26 23.96
C ALA A 75 14.25 33.45 24.05
N THR A 76 14.27 32.45 24.93
CA THR A 76 15.39 31.52 25.10
C THR A 76 15.58 30.63 23.86
N ALA A 77 14.51 30.25 23.17
CA ALA A 77 14.60 29.38 21.99
C ALA A 77 15.30 30.06 20.80
N VAL A 78 15.21 31.39 20.67
CA VAL A 78 15.63 32.14 19.47
C VAL A 78 16.86 33.04 19.67
N ASP A 79 17.31 33.25 20.91
CA ASP A 79 18.35 34.24 21.29
C ASP A 79 19.67 34.14 20.50
N ASN A 80 20.03 32.94 20.06
CA ASN A 80 21.26 32.65 19.32
C ASN A 80 21.00 31.93 17.99
N ALA A 81 19.74 31.85 17.55
CA ALA A 81 19.36 31.19 16.30
C ALA A 81 19.95 31.90 15.08
N TRP A 82 20.41 31.14 14.08
CA TRP A 82 20.79 31.72 12.77
C TRP A 82 19.65 31.66 11.75
N LEU A 83 18.70 30.73 11.94
CA LEU A 83 17.47 30.60 11.18
C LEU A 83 16.31 30.33 12.13
N VAL A 84 15.21 31.04 11.95
CA VAL A 84 13.92 30.74 12.58
C VAL A 84 12.91 30.38 11.49
N VAL A 85 12.26 29.22 11.59
CA VAL A 85 11.15 28.82 10.71
C VAL A 85 9.86 28.82 11.50
N GLU A 86 8.97 29.75 11.16
CA GLU A 86 7.66 29.91 11.77
C GLU A 86 6.64 28.95 11.12
N ALA A 87 6.03 28.08 11.93
CA ALA A 87 5.02 27.10 11.55
C ALA A 87 3.84 27.09 12.55
N VAL A 88 3.42 28.29 12.99
CA VAL A 88 2.28 28.51 13.89
C VAL A 88 0.96 28.60 13.09
N PRO A 89 -0.22 28.64 13.75
CA PRO A 89 -1.52 28.69 13.07
C PRO A 89 -1.62 29.77 11.98
N GLU A 90 -2.40 29.47 10.93
CA GLU A 90 -2.51 30.27 9.71
C GLU A 90 -3.42 31.52 9.91
N ILE A 91 -3.04 32.40 10.85
CA ILE A 91 -3.74 33.64 11.20
C ILE A 91 -2.77 34.82 10.96
N LEU A 92 -3.11 35.72 10.04
CA LEU A 92 -2.19 36.77 9.60
C LEU A 92 -1.74 37.70 10.73
N ASP A 93 -2.67 38.20 11.56
CA ASP A 93 -2.34 39.11 12.67
C ASP A 93 -1.40 38.48 13.70
N LEU A 94 -1.57 37.17 13.96
CA LEU A 94 -0.68 36.41 14.83
C LEU A 94 0.73 36.35 14.24
N LYS A 95 0.84 36.07 12.94
CA LYS A 95 2.14 36.00 12.25
C LYS A 95 2.83 37.37 12.22
N ILE A 96 2.10 38.46 11.96
CA ILE A 96 2.63 39.83 12.02
C ILE A 96 3.19 40.13 13.42
N LYS A 97 2.40 39.84 14.47
CA LYS A 97 2.84 40.01 15.86
C LYS A 97 4.10 39.19 16.16
N ASN A 98 4.13 37.94 15.70
CA ASN A 98 5.28 37.05 15.90
C ASN A 98 6.53 37.59 15.23
N PHE A 99 6.47 38.02 13.96
CA PHE A 99 7.64 38.56 13.26
C PHE A 99 8.16 39.84 13.90
N LYS A 100 7.26 40.71 14.38
CA LYS A 100 7.64 41.90 15.13
C LYS A 100 8.36 41.56 16.43
N GLU A 101 7.88 40.57 17.16
CA GLU A 101 8.52 40.14 18.41
C GLU A 101 9.87 39.46 18.15
N LEU A 102 9.95 38.61 17.13
CA LEU A 102 11.19 37.94 16.73
C LEU A 102 12.29 38.93 16.34
N ASP A 103 11.96 40.02 15.64
CA ASP A 103 12.93 41.06 15.27
C ASP A 103 13.69 41.63 16.49
N TYR A 104 13.06 41.69 17.66
CA TYR A 104 13.69 42.13 18.91
C TYR A 104 14.50 41.04 19.63
N LEU A 105 14.13 39.77 19.46
CA LEU A 105 14.69 38.66 20.24
C LEU A 105 15.87 37.98 19.54
N VAL A 106 15.88 37.99 18.20
CA VAL A 106 16.88 37.27 17.40
C VAL A 106 18.10 38.14 17.09
N PRO A 107 19.28 37.52 16.87
CA PRO A 107 20.44 38.25 16.37
C PRO A 107 20.17 39.00 15.05
N ASP A 108 20.87 40.10 14.80
CA ASP A 108 20.72 40.93 13.59
C ASP A 108 20.95 40.15 12.30
N ASP A 109 21.80 39.12 12.34
CA ASP A 109 22.12 38.27 11.19
C ASP A 109 21.16 37.09 10.98
N CYS A 110 20.23 36.86 11.90
CA CYS A 110 19.27 35.76 11.85
C CYS A 110 18.30 35.89 10.67
N ILE A 111 18.06 34.77 9.99
CA ILE A 111 17.07 34.64 8.92
C ILE A 111 15.72 34.27 9.54
N LEU A 112 14.66 34.99 9.18
CA LEU A 112 13.29 34.68 9.60
C LEU A 112 12.48 34.16 8.42
N ALA A 113 12.06 32.90 8.49
CA ALA A 113 11.26 32.24 7.49
C ALA A 113 9.86 31.92 8.02
N THR A 114 8.85 31.95 7.15
CA THR A 114 7.51 31.42 7.44
C THR A 114 7.19 30.24 6.54
N ASN A 115 6.58 29.20 7.11
CA ASN A 115 6.04 28.06 6.39
C ASN A 115 4.63 28.31 5.84
N SER A 116 4.12 29.55 5.90
CA SER A 116 2.80 29.90 5.37
C SER A 116 2.71 29.63 3.87
N SER A 117 1.67 28.91 3.48
CA SER A 117 1.31 28.61 2.09
C SER A 117 0.37 29.67 1.49
N SER A 118 -0.30 30.43 2.36
CA SER A 118 -1.35 31.40 1.98
C SER A 118 -0.86 32.85 2.00
N PHE A 119 0.04 33.20 2.93
CA PHE A 119 0.48 34.57 3.14
C PHE A 119 1.89 34.81 2.61
N LYS A 120 2.03 35.87 1.80
CA LYS A 120 3.32 36.40 1.38
C LYS A 120 4.04 36.96 2.61
N SER A 121 5.30 36.61 2.79
CA SER A 121 6.11 37.07 3.92
C SER A 121 6.20 38.60 4.02
N ARG A 122 6.04 39.37 2.93
CA ARG A 122 5.97 40.84 3.00
C ARG A 122 4.87 41.36 3.92
N LEU A 123 3.78 40.60 4.09
CA LEU A 123 2.69 41.01 4.98
C LEU A 123 3.13 41.01 6.44
N MET A 124 4.17 40.24 6.78
CA MET A 124 4.75 40.10 8.12
C MET A 124 5.90 41.07 8.38
N THR A 125 6.33 41.87 7.38
CA THR A 125 7.48 42.77 7.49
C THR A 125 7.13 44.20 7.91
N SER A 126 5.83 44.48 8.12
CA SER A 126 5.38 45.82 8.48
C SER A 126 5.98 46.27 9.81
N GLY A 127 6.67 47.43 9.79
CA GLY A 127 7.33 48.00 10.97
C GLY A 127 8.73 47.46 11.27
N LEU A 128 9.28 46.56 10.43
CA LEU A 128 10.65 46.06 10.56
C LEU A 128 11.65 46.94 9.79
N SER A 129 12.91 46.91 10.21
CA SER A 129 13.99 47.64 9.53
C SER A 129 14.28 47.07 8.14
N ASP A 130 14.84 47.89 7.24
CA ASP A 130 15.19 47.44 5.89
C ASP A 130 16.31 46.39 5.89
N GLU A 131 17.22 46.44 6.86
CA GLU A 131 18.24 45.39 7.04
C GLU A 131 17.60 44.07 7.49
N ARG A 132 16.60 44.08 8.38
CA ARG A 132 15.89 42.85 8.74
C ARG A 132 15.13 42.27 7.56
N LYS A 133 14.45 43.11 6.76
CA LYS A 133 13.68 42.66 5.58
C LYS A 133 14.52 41.87 4.58
N LYS A 134 15.81 42.19 4.45
CA LYS A 134 16.75 41.43 3.60
C LYS A 134 16.91 39.97 4.04
N ARG A 135 16.53 39.62 5.28
CA ARG A 135 16.65 38.29 5.87
C ARG A 135 15.30 37.62 6.12
N ILE A 136 14.22 38.10 5.48
CA ILE A 136 12.88 37.54 5.63
C ILE A 136 12.44 36.87 4.33
N LEU A 137 11.87 35.67 4.40
CA LEU A 137 11.33 34.94 3.25
C LEU A 137 10.22 33.94 3.63
N ASN A 138 9.53 33.38 2.64
CA ASN A 138 8.78 32.14 2.82
C ASN A 138 9.71 30.94 2.57
N VAL A 139 9.57 29.88 3.39
CA VAL A 139 10.15 28.54 3.16
C VAL A 139 9.06 27.52 3.43
N HIS A 140 8.44 27.01 2.38
CA HIS A 140 7.21 26.21 2.44
C HIS A 140 7.50 24.72 2.22
N PHE A 141 7.25 23.95 3.27
CA PHE A 141 7.25 22.49 3.32
C PHE A 141 5.80 21.99 3.25
N THR A 142 5.54 20.95 2.47
CA THR A 142 4.18 20.37 2.27
C THR A 142 4.09 18.93 2.73
N MET A 143 2.99 18.50 3.33
CA MET A 143 2.74 17.07 3.61
C MET A 143 2.44 16.30 2.32
N PRO A 144 2.62 14.96 2.28
CA PRO A 144 3.14 14.03 3.32
C PRO A 144 4.67 14.11 3.53
N PRO A 145 5.25 13.46 4.58
CA PRO A 145 6.65 13.68 4.98
C PRO A 145 7.71 13.26 3.98
N ASP A 146 7.39 12.30 3.12
CA ASP A 146 8.20 11.80 2.00
C ASP A 146 8.32 12.80 0.84
N PHE A 147 7.49 13.85 0.81
CA PHE A 147 7.61 14.90 -0.20
C PHE A 147 8.85 15.75 0.12
N ARG A 148 9.83 15.70 -0.79
CA ARG A 148 11.10 16.43 -0.64
C ARG A 148 11.05 17.88 -1.13
N THR A 149 9.97 18.27 -1.80
CA THR A 149 9.81 19.61 -2.36
C THR A 149 9.70 20.66 -1.25
N VAL A 150 10.53 21.71 -1.36
CA VAL A 150 10.47 22.89 -0.50
C VAL A 150 10.48 24.14 -1.38
N GLU A 151 9.52 25.05 -1.19
CA GLU A 151 9.43 26.27 -1.99
C GLU A 151 9.96 27.47 -1.21
N LEU A 152 10.89 28.23 -1.79
CA LEU A 152 11.42 29.47 -1.23
C LEU A 152 10.89 30.67 -2.01
N MET A 153 10.47 31.72 -1.32
CA MET A 153 9.97 32.93 -1.97
C MET A 153 10.41 34.19 -1.23
N THR A 154 10.93 35.15 -1.97
CA THR A 154 11.31 36.48 -1.46
C THR A 154 10.11 37.23 -0.86
N CYS A 155 10.37 38.07 0.15
CA CYS A 155 9.41 39.06 0.65
C CYS A 155 9.37 40.35 -0.19
N GLY A 156 10.08 40.39 -1.32
CA GLY A 156 10.30 41.56 -2.17
C GLY A 156 11.58 42.33 -1.83
N ASN A 157 12.13 42.13 -0.63
CA ASN A 157 13.38 42.76 -0.17
C ASN A 157 14.46 41.75 0.24
N THR A 158 14.16 40.45 0.26
CA THR A 158 15.12 39.39 0.64
C THR A 158 16.38 39.48 -0.22
N ALA A 159 17.54 39.45 0.41
CA ALA A 159 18.82 39.42 -0.29
C ALA A 159 18.99 38.07 -1.00
N GLU A 160 19.58 38.08 -2.20
CA GLU A 160 19.73 36.88 -3.04
C GLU A 160 20.61 35.82 -2.37
N ASP A 161 21.66 36.24 -1.66
CA ASP A 161 22.58 35.37 -0.92
C ASP A 161 21.89 34.58 0.20
N VAL A 162 20.81 35.11 0.79
CA VAL A 162 19.99 34.39 1.78
C VAL A 162 19.24 33.22 1.14
N ILE A 163 18.67 33.42 -0.05
CA ILE A 163 17.95 32.37 -0.77
C ILE A 163 18.93 31.30 -1.23
N ASP A 164 20.05 31.69 -1.84
CA ASP A 164 21.08 30.75 -2.31
C ASP A 164 21.65 29.93 -1.15
N HIS A 165 21.91 30.57 -0.01
CA HIS A 165 22.36 29.87 1.19
C HIS A 165 21.36 28.82 1.69
N LEU A 166 20.07 29.15 1.72
CA LEU A 166 19.04 28.20 2.17
C LEU A 166 18.79 27.08 1.16
N VAL A 167 18.91 27.35 -0.14
CA VAL A 167 18.90 26.30 -1.18
C VAL A 167 20.01 25.28 -0.90
N ASP A 168 21.23 25.75 -0.63
CA ASP A 168 22.37 24.86 -0.31
C ASP A 168 22.15 24.07 0.98
N VAL A 169 21.61 24.69 2.03
CA VAL A 169 21.32 24.02 3.31
C VAL A 169 20.25 22.95 3.13
N LEU A 170 19.14 23.28 2.48
CA LEU A 170 18.03 22.35 2.26
C LEU A 170 18.45 21.16 1.38
N ALA A 171 19.26 21.40 0.34
CA ALA A 171 19.80 20.34 -0.50
C ALA A 171 20.66 19.34 0.31
N LYS A 172 21.49 19.85 1.23
CA LYS A 172 22.29 18.99 2.15
C LYS A 172 21.42 18.20 3.13
N CYS A 173 20.26 18.74 3.52
CA CYS A 173 19.25 18.03 4.30
C CYS A 173 18.43 17.02 3.47
N GLY A 174 18.78 16.79 2.21
CA GLY A 174 18.09 15.83 1.33
C GLY A 174 16.81 16.36 0.68
N MET A 175 16.52 17.66 0.80
CA MET A 175 15.35 18.29 0.22
C MET A 175 15.60 18.76 -1.22
N CYS A 176 14.52 18.99 -1.97
CA CYS A 176 14.51 19.56 -3.31
C CYS A 176 13.96 21.00 -3.26
N PRO A 177 14.81 22.01 -3.09
CA PRO A 177 14.37 23.41 -3.02
C PRO A 177 14.02 23.98 -4.41
N PHE A 178 12.93 24.76 -4.47
CA PHE A 178 12.48 25.48 -5.66
C PHE A 178 12.23 26.95 -5.34
N VAL A 179 12.74 27.87 -6.18
CA VAL A 179 12.76 29.30 -5.86
C VAL A 179 11.73 30.06 -6.69
N ALA A 180 10.73 30.64 -6.03
CA ALA A 180 9.86 31.67 -6.57
C ALA A 180 10.63 33.00 -6.62
N ARG A 181 11.14 33.35 -7.80
CA ARG A 181 11.99 34.54 -8.02
C ARG A 181 11.29 35.87 -7.76
N LYS A 182 9.96 35.85 -7.66
CA LYS A 182 9.11 36.99 -7.34
C LYS A 182 8.01 36.52 -6.40
N GLU A 183 7.42 37.47 -5.69
CA GLU A 183 6.23 37.20 -4.89
C GLU A 183 5.11 36.61 -5.75
N SER A 184 4.51 35.54 -5.26
CA SER A 184 3.49 34.77 -5.95
C SER A 184 2.53 34.13 -4.94
N THR A 185 1.24 34.40 -5.11
CA THR A 185 0.22 33.73 -4.29
C THR A 185 0.14 32.25 -4.64
N GLY A 186 0.26 31.42 -3.61
CA GLY A 186 0.46 29.98 -3.74
C GLY A 186 1.80 29.59 -4.34
N LEU A 187 2.83 30.44 -4.16
CA LEU A 187 4.22 30.13 -4.51
C LEU A 187 4.33 29.73 -5.99
N ILE A 188 4.91 28.57 -6.30
CA ILE A 188 5.01 28.00 -7.65
C ILE A 188 3.92 26.94 -7.84
N PHE A 189 3.91 25.92 -6.99
CA PHE A 189 3.11 24.72 -7.21
C PHE A 189 1.62 24.99 -7.04
N ASN A 190 1.19 25.64 -5.95
CA ASN A 190 -0.24 25.91 -5.74
C ASN A 190 -0.80 26.85 -6.82
N ARG A 191 0.03 27.75 -7.36
CA ARG A 191 -0.32 28.58 -8.53
C ARG A 191 -0.51 27.76 -9.81
N LEU A 192 0.37 26.79 -10.08
CA LEU A 192 0.24 25.87 -11.21
C LEU A 192 -1.03 25.02 -11.05
N TRP A 193 -1.21 24.47 -9.86
CA TRP A 193 -2.38 23.67 -9.49
C TRP A 193 -3.68 24.47 -9.67
N ALA A 194 -3.75 25.71 -9.21
CA ALA A 194 -4.92 26.57 -9.40
C ALA A 194 -5.27 26.80 -10.89
N ALA A 195 -4.27 26.84 -11.78
CA ALA A 195 -4.53 26.95 -13.22
C ALA A 195 -5.12 25.64 -13.80
N ILE A 196 -4.48 24.50 -13.51
CA ILE A 196 -4.95 23.18 -13.95
C ILE A 196 -6.38 22.92 -13.46
N LYS A 197 -6.58 23.12 -12.16
CA LYS A 197 -7.86 22.92 -11.49
C LYS A 197 -8.96 23.79 -12.10
N ARG A 198 -8.69 25.07 -12.33
CA ARG A 198 -9.66 25.99 -12.93
C ARG A 198 -10.06 25.57 -14.34
N GLU A 199 -9.11 25.12 -15.16
CA GLU A 199 -9.42 24.64 -16.51
C GLU A 199 -10.26 23.36 -16.48
N ILE A 200 -9.99 22.45 -15.55
CA ILE A 200 -10.81 21.26 -15.35
C ILE A 200 -12.25 21.64 -14.96
N LEU A 201 -12.43 22.63 -14.08
CA LEU A 201 -13.77 23.12 -13.76
C LEU A 201 -14.48 23.70 -14.99
N PHE A 202 -13.78 24.39 -15.90
CA PHE A 202 -14.36 24.84 -17.16
C PHE A 202 -14.82 23.67 -18.04
N ILE A 203 -13.96 22.66 -18.25
CA ILE A 203 -14.30 21.46 -19.06
C ILE A 203 -15.56 20.78 -18.51
N LEU A 204 -15.66 20.67 -17.18
CA LEU A 204 -16.81 20.07 -16.50
C LEU A 204 -18.06 20.96 -16.62
N ALA A 205 -17.94 22.28 -16.40
CA ALA A 205 -19.04 23.22 -16.46
C ALA A 205 -19.62 23.35 -17.88
N GLU A 206 -18.79 23.24 -18.91
CA GLU A 206 -19.20 23.23 -20.32
C GLU A 206 -19.76 21.87 -20.77
N GLY A 207 -19.67 20.84 -19.92
CA GLY A 207 -20.15 19.49 -20.23
C GLY A 207 -19.33 18.78 -21.31
N VAL A 208 -18.07 19.17 -21.49
CA VAL A 208 -17.19 18.59 -22.52
C VAL A 208 -16.79 17.15 -22.17
N SER A 209 -16.66 16.82 -20.88
CA SER A 209 -16.34 15.48 -20.37
C SER A 209 -16.73 15.37 -18.89
N ASP A 210 -16.48 14.21 -18.27
CA ASP A 210 -16.75 13.93 -16.86
C ASP A 210 -15.46 13.76 -16.03
N PRO A 211 -15.52 13.80 -14.69
CA PRO A 211 -14.34 13.69 -13.83
C PRO A 211 -13.51 12.41 -14.05
N ARG A 212 -14.16 11.28 -14.34
CA ARG A 212 -13.50 9.99 -14.54
C ARG A 212 -12.68 9.98 -15.82
N GLU A 213 -13.25 10.47 -16.92
CA GLU A 213 -12.54 10.56 -18.19
C GLU A 213 -11.35 11.51 -18.13
N ILE A 214 -11.51 12.66 -17.47
CA ILE A 214 -10.42 13.64 -17.27
C ILE A 214 -9.26 13.00 -16.51
N ASP A 215 -9.54 12.30 -15.40
CA ASP A 215 -8.51 11.65 -14.59
C ASP A 215 -7.85 10.48 -15.33
N MET A 216 -8.61 9.65 -16.06
CA MET A 216 -8.04 8.59 -16.91
C MET A 216 -7.13 9.16 -18.02
N LEU A 217 -7.53 10.28 -18.63
CA LEU A 217 -6.73 10.94 -19.66
C LEU A 217 -5.44 11.50 -19.06
N TRP A 218 -5.53 12.13 -17.88
CA TRP A 218 -4.37 12.62 -17.13
C TRP A 218 -3.36 11.50 -16.85
N GLU A 219 -3.82 10.38 -16.29
CA GLU A 219 -2.96 9.23 -15.96
C GLU A 219 -2.29 8.63 -17.20
N ASN A 220 -3.05 8.40 -18.27
CA ASN A 220 -2.52 7.81 -19.50
C ASN A 220 -1.54 8.74 -20.24
N THR A 221 -1.77 10.05 -20.16
CA THR A 221 -0.96 11.05 -20.87
C THR A 221 0.34 11.34 -20.13
N PHE A 222 0.27 11.59 -18.82
CA PHE A 222 1.43 11.97 -18.03
C PHE A 222 2.17 10.77 -17.41
N ARG A 223 1.58 9.56 -17.46
CA ARG A 223 2.15 8.30 -16.95
C ARG A 223 2.64 8.39 -15.49
N VAL A 224 1.92 9.16 -14.67
CA VAL A 224 2.30 9.38 -13.26
C VAL A 224 1.57 8.39 -12.37
N ALA A 225 2.15 7.21 -12.17
CA ALA A 225 1.54 6.11 -11.42
C ALA A 225 1.33 6.40 -9.91
N ALA A 226 2.06 7.36 -9.34
CA ALA A 226 2.08 7.62 -7.89
C ALA A 226 1.35 8.90 -7.44
N SER A 227 0.82 9.71 -8.35
CA SER A 227 0.12 10.95 -8.00
C SER A 227 -1.38 10.80 -8.17
N SER A 228 -2.16 11.31 -7.23
CA SER A 228 -3.62 11.33 -7.39
C SER A 228 -4.03 12.25 -8.52
N PRO A 229 -4.84 11.78 -9.47
CA PRO A 229 -5.25 12.57 -10.61
C PRO A 229 -6.13 13.76 -10.16
N PRO A 230 -6.24 14.81 -10.98
CA PRO A 230 -6.75 16.11 -10.54
C PRO A 230 -8.16 16.12 -9.92
N CYS A 231 -9.11 15.38 -10.48
CA CYS A 231 -10.49 15.35 -9.96
C CYS A 231 -10.55 14.62 -8.62
N ARG A 232 -9.89 13.45 -8.51
CA ARG A 232 -9.74 12.75 -7.23
C ARG A 232 -8.96 13.57 -6.20
N LEU A 233 -7.99 14.37 -6.63
CA LEU A 233 -7.26 15.27 -5.74
C LEU A 233 -8.18 16.38 -5.20
N MET A 234 -9.05 16.97 -6.03
CA MET A 234 -10.06 17.92 -5.57
C MET A 234 -11.01 17.31 -4.54
N ASP A 235 -11.50 16.09 -4.78
CA ASP A 235 -12.39 15.40 -3.82
C ASP A 235 -11.67 15.04 -2.51
N ARG A 236 -10.38 14.69 -2.57
CA ARG A 236 -9.57 14.46 -1.36
C ARG A 236 -9.36 15.74 -0.55
N ILE A 237 -9.07 16.86 -1.20
CA ILE A 237 -8.90 18.18 -0.56
C ILE A 237 -10.23 18.67 0.03
N GLY A 238 -11.32 18.33 -0.64
CA GLY A 238 -12.67 18.78 -0.34
C GLY A 238 -13.07 19.98 -1.20
N LEU A 239 -14.25 19.91 -1.81
CA LEU A 239 -14.70 20.88 -2.81
C LEU A 239 -14.96 22.28 -2.24
N ASP A 240 -15.36 22.36 -0.98
CA ASP A 240 -15.48 23.61 -0.22
C ASP A 240 -14.11 24.28 0.02
N THR A 241 -13.10 23.50 0.43
CA THR A 241 -11.72 23.99 0.57
C THR A 241 -11.20 24.47 -0.79
N VAL A 242 -11.47 23.71 -1.85
CA VAL A 242 -11.14 24.10 -3.23
C VAL A 242 -11.78 25.44 -3.60
N ALA A 243 -13.05 25.63 -3.28
CA ALA A 243 -13.79 26.87 -3.56
C ALA A 243 -13.23 28.07 -2.78
N LEU A 244 -12.90 27.89 -1.50
CA LEU A 244 -12.27 28.93 -0.67
C LEU A 244 -10.93 29.40 -1.25
N ILE A 245 -10.12 28.45 -1.75
CA ILE A 245 -8.84 28.76 -2.40
C ILE A 245 -9.07 29.53 -3.70
N GLU A 246 -10.04 29.11 -4.53
CA GLU A 246 -10.34 29.82 -5.79
C GLU A 246 -10.88 31.23 -5.54
N ASP A 247 -11.72 31.46 -4.53
CA ASP A 247 -12.18 32.81 -4.19
C ASP A 247 -11.01 33.77 -3.93
N SER A 248 -9.98 33.31 -3.23
CA SER A 248 -8.76 34.10 -2.98
C SER A 248 -8.06 34.46 -4.29
N TYR A 249 -7.91 33.50 -5.21
CA TYR A 249 -7.32 33.76 -6.53
C TYR A 249 -8.19 34.69 -7.38
N ILE A 250 -9.51 34.54 -7.35
CA ILE A 250 -10.48 35.38 -8.07
C ILE A 250 -10.37 36.81 -7.57
N GLN A 251 -10.39 37.03 -6.24
CA GLN A 251 -10.27 38.35 -5.64
C GLN A 251 -8.94 39.02 -5.99
N GLU A 252 -7.83 38.28 -5.93
CA GLU A 252 -6.52 38.85 -6.19
C GLU A 252 -6.27 39.13 -7.68
N ARG A 253 -6.81 38.30 -8.58
CA ARG A 253 -6.47 38.34 -10.02
C ARG A 253 -7.59 38.82 -10.93
N GLY A 254 -8.78 39.07 -10.40
CA GLY A 254 -9.94 39.47 -11.19
C GLY A 254 -10.39 38.39 -12.18
N LEU A 255 -10.35 37.12 -11.76
CA LEU A 255 -10.76 35.99 -12.60
C LEU A 255 -12.29 35.88 -12.64
N ASP A 256 -12.83 35.35 -13.74
CA ASP A 256 -14.25 35.02 -13.80
C ASP A 256 -14.55 33.79 -12.93
N ARG A 257 -15.67 33.87 -12.21
CA ARG A 257 -16.16 32.89 -11.24
C ARG A 257 -17.31 32.03 -11.77
N CYS A 258 -18.00 32.50 -12.82
CA CYS A 258 -19.27 31.93 -13.26
C CYS A 258 -19.17 30.43 -13.60
N MET A 259 -18.28 30.07 -14.53
CA MET A 259 -18.10 28.69 -15.00
C MET A 259 -17.09 27.89 -14.18
N THR A 260 -16.72 28.36 -12.98
CA THR A 260 -15.69 27.73 -12.16
C THR A 260 -16.21 27.50 -10.74
N VAL A 261 -15.95 28.43 -9.83
CA VAL A 261 -16.31 28.28 -8.42
C VAL A 261 -17.82 28.40 -8.18
N ASP A 262 -18.54 29.21 -8.98
CA ASP A 262 -20.00 29.33 -8.84
C ASP A 262 -20.71 28.07 -9.33
N TRP A 263 -20.32 27.56 -10.51
CA TRP A 263 -20.75 26.25 -10.97
C TRP A 263 -20.44 25.13 -9.97
N LEU A 264 -19.22 25.07 -9.42
CA LEU A 264 -18.84 24.06 -8.43
C LEU A 264 -19.73 24.15 -7.17
N ARG A 265 -20.10 25.37 -6.77
CA ARG A 265 -21.02 25.59 -5.65
C ARG A 265 -22.42 25.11 -5.96
N GLU A 266 -22.97 25.53 -7.09
CA GLU A 266 -24.33 25.22 -7.50
C GLU A 266 -24.52 23.72 -7.73
N GLU A 267 -23.57 23.07 -8.40
CA GLU A 267 -23.71 21.67 -8.80
C GLU A 267 -23.31 20.65 -7.73
N TYR A 268 -22.42 21.02 -6.80
CA TYR A 268 -21.89 20.09 -5.80
C TYR A 268 -22.03 20.60 -4.37
N ILE A 269 -21.39 21.72 -4.02
CA ILE A 269 -21.23 22.13 -2.61
C ILE A 269 -22.58 22.43 -1.96
N ASN A 270 -23.46 23.18 -2.63
CA ASN A 270 -24.79 23.53 -2.12
C ASN A 270 -25.72 22.31 -2.01
N LYS A 271 -25.38 21.21 -2.70
CA LYS A 271 -26.08 19.91 -2.62
C LYS A 271 -25.45 18.98 -1.58
N GLY A 272 -24.50 19.46 -0.78
CA GLY A 272 -23.81 18.68 0.25
C GLY A 272 -22.72 17.75 -0.27
N ARG A 273 -22.36 17.83 -1.56
CA ARG A 273 -21.28 17.02 -2.16
C ARG A 273 -19.96 17.76 -1.97
N LEU A 274 -19.17 17.35 -0.98
CA LEU A 274 -17.95 18.04 -0.55
C LEU A 274 -16.66 17.26 -0.86
N GLY A 275 -16.74 16.16 -1.61
CA GLY A 275 -15.61 15.25 -1.82
C GLY A 275 -15.59 14.11 -0.81
N ASN A 276 -14.41 13.54 -0.54
CA ASN A 276 -14.22 12.33 0.28
C ASN A 276 -14.69 12.48 1.73
N LYS A 277 -14.85 13.71 2.22
CA LYS A 277 -15.35 13.99 3.57
C LYS A 277 -16.88 14.05 3.66
N SER A 278 -17.60 13.90 2.54
CA SER A 278 -19.05 13.86 2.49
C SER A 278 -19.54 12.48 2.09
N GLU A 279 -20.55 11.98 2.79
CA GLU A 279 -21.28 10.75 2.45
C GLU A 279 -22.00 10.84 1.09
N LEU A 280 -22.17 12.05 0.53
CA LEU A 280 -22.71 12.31 -0.80
C LEU A 280 -21.62 12.42 -1.88
N GLY A 281 -20.34 12.19 -1.52
CA GLY A 281 -19.19 12.29 -2.39
C GLY A 281 -18.88 13.73 -2.81
N GLY A 282 -18.24 13.89 -3.97
CA GLY A 282 -17.87 15.16 -4.59
C GLY A 282 -18.06 15.11 -6.09
N LEU A 283 -17.02 15.41 -6.86
CA LEU A 283 -16.97 15.23 -8.31
C LEU A 283 -17.30 13.78 -8.67
N TYR A 284 -16.76 12.84 -7.91
CA TYR A 284 -17.18 11.44 -7.93
C TYR A 284 -18.40 11.25 -7.04
N THR A 285 -19.27 10.30 -7.41
CA THR A 285 -20.23 9.76 -6.45
C THR A 285 -19.47 9.22 -5.24
N PRO A 286 -20.07 9.22 -4.03
CA PRO A 286 -19.48 8.45 -2.95
C PRO A 286 -19.29 7.06 -3.52
N GLU A 287 -18.08 6.54 -3.39
CA GLU A 287 -17.91 5.11 -3.54
C GLU A 287 -18.85 4.55 -2.48
N HIS A 288 -20.05 4.09 -2.89
CA HIS A 288 -20.78 3.16 -2.06
C HIS A 288 -19.73 2.12 -1.74
N GLU A 289 -19.40 1.96 -0.46
CA GLU A 289 -18.75 0.76 0.02
C GLU A 289 -19.68 -0.41 -0.34
N ASP A 290 -19.67 -0.82 -1.60
CA ASP A 290 -19.54 -2.24 -1.90
C ASP A 290 -18.29 -2.62 -1.11
N ALA A 291 -18.52 -3.20 0.08
CA ALA A 291 -17.56 -3.38 1.17
C ALA A 291 -16.13 -3.43 0.62
N ALA A 292 -15.30 -2.43 1.00
CA ALA A 292 -14.01 -2.14 0.37
C ALA A 292 -13.28 -3.45 0.02
N THR A 293 -13.36 -3.84 -1.27
CA THR A 293 -12.85 -5.13 -1.70
C THR A 293 -11.38 -5.19 -1.32
N GLN A 294 -11.06 -6.02 -0.34
CA GLN A 294 -9.73 -6.08 0.25
C GLN A 294 -9.12 -7.42 -0.14
N LEU A 295 -8.01 -7.37 -0.87
CA LEU A 295 -7.25 -8.56 -1.18
C LEU A 295 -6.24 -8.83 -0.06
N TYR A 296 -6.02 -10.09 0.24
CA TYR A 296 -4.97 -10.57 1.13
C TYR A 296 -3.99 -11.39 0.31
N VAL A 297 -2.71 -11.01 0.35
CA VAL A 297 -1.65 -11.60 -0.47
C VAL A 297 -0.52 -12.08 0.44
N LEU A 298 0.07 -13.22 0.11
CA LEU A 298 1.25 -13.71 0.81
C LEU A 298 2.52 -13.41 0.02
N ASP A 299 3.50 -12.81 0.68
CA ASP A 299 4.88 -12.80 0.21
C ASP A 299 5.64 -13.93 0.92
N VAL A 300 6.21 -14.83 0.13
CA VAL A 300 6.99 -15.97 0.63
C VAL A 300 8.29 -15.49 1.32
N GLY A 301 8.79 -14.30 0.96
CA GLY A 301 10.05 -13.74 1.49
C GLY A 301 11.28 -14.15 0.70
N LEU A 302 11.11 -14.65 -0.53
CA LEU A 302 12.20 -15.09 -1.42
C LEU A 302 12.67 -14.02 -2.41
N GLY A 303 11.86 -12.97 -2.64
CA GLY A 303 12.08 -12.01 -3.73
C GLY A 303 12.93 -10.79 -3.37
N ALA A 304 12.89 -10.34 -2.12
CA ALA A 304 13.67 -9.18 -1.67
C ALA A 304 15.18 -9.49 -1.69
N ASN A 305 16.02 -8.48 -1.93
CA ASN A 305 17.49 -8.54 -1.85
C ASN A 305 17.99 -8.69 -0.38
N ASN A 306 17.46 -9.68 0.33
CA ASN A 306 17.75 -9.98 1.71
C ASN A 306 18.95 -10.91 1.84
N GLU A 307 19.62 -10.86 2.98
CA GLU A 307 20.64 -11.84 3.33
C GLU A 307 20.01 -13.24 3.38
N LEU A 308 20.60 -14.24 2.71
CA LEU A 308 20.04 -15.60 2.55
C LEU A 308 19.59 -16.25 3.88
N HIS A 309 20.26 -15.93 4.99
CA HIS A 309 19.92 -16.47 6.31
C HIS A 309 18.61 -15.93 6.89
N ARG A 310 18.05 -14.83 6.35
CA ARG A 310 16.78 -14.24 6.77
C ARG A 310 15.57 -14.83 6.03
N ILE A 311 15.78 -15.60 4.97
CA ILE A 311 14.70 -16.22 4.17
C ILE A 311 13.67 -16.95 5.05
N PRO A 312 14.06 -17.76 6.06
CA PRO A 312 13.09 -18.48 6.90
C PRO A 312 12.20 -17.59 7.77
N THR A 313 12.43 -16.27 7.82
CA THR A 313 11.63 -15.29 8.58
C THR A 313 11.29 -14.05 7.76
N ALA A 314 11.44 -14.10 6.44
CA ALA A 314 11.20 -12.93 5.57
C ALA A 314 9.75 -12.86 5.04
N GLY A 315 8.93 -13.87 5.31
CA GLY A 315 7.56 -13.95 4.79
C GLY A 315 6.62 -12.93 5.42
N ARG A 316 5.58 -12.54 4.67
CA ARG A 316 4.61 -11.52 5.08
C ARG A 316 3.17 -11.89 4.67
N VAL A 317 2.20 -11.41 5.46
CA VAL A 317 0.81 -11.24 5.02
C VAL A 317 0.60 -9.77 4.67
N LEU A 318 0.09 -9.52 3.47
CA LEU A 318 -0.13 -8.19 2.90
C LEU A 318 -1.62 -7.95 2.66
N ALA A 319 -2.09 -6.74 2.96
CA ALA A 319 -3.35 -6.21 2.50
C ALA A 319 -3.11 -5.44 1.19
N LEU A 320 -3.85 -5.79 0.13
CA LEU A 320 -3.84 -5.11 -1.17
C LEU A 320 -5.18 -4.42 -1.45
N SER A 321 -5.17 -3.11 -1.69
CA SER A 321 -6.31 -2.40 -2.28
C SER A 321 -6.26 -2.53 -3.81
N PRO A 322 -7.19 -3.27 -4.45
CA PRO A 322 -7.18 -3.47 -5.90
C PRO A 322 -7.46 -2.18 -6.69
N GLN A 323 -7.98 -1.13 -6.06
CA GLN A 323 -8.31 0.14 -6.71
C GLN A 323 -7.08 0.98 -7.00
N ASN A 324 -6.08 0.94 -6.12
CA ASN A 324 -4.87 1.78 -6.22
C ASN A 324 -3.56 0.97 -6.23
N GLY A 325 -3.62 -0.35 -6.09
CA GLY A 325 -2.45 -1.22 -6.09
C GLY A 325 -1.62 -1.14 -4.80
N LEU A 326 -2.10 -0.48 -3.75
CA LEU A 326 -1.36 -0.28 -2.50
C LEU A 326 -1.27 -1.59 -1.72
N LEU A 327 -0.04 -2.04 -1.49
CA LEU A 327 0.29 -3.17 -0.61
C LEU A 327 0.70 -2.66 0.77
N THR A 328 0.06 -3.17 1.82
CA THR A 328 0.35 -2.85 3.22
C THR A 328 0.71 -4.12 3.97
N THR A 329 1.85 -4.16 4.65
CA THR A 329 2.22 -5.30 5.49
C THR A 329 1.37 -5.32 6.76
N LEU A 330 0.60 -6.40 6.94
CA LEU A 330 -0.16 -6.66 8.17
C LEU A 330 0.68 -7.46 9.17
N ILE A 331 1.37 -8.48 8.67
CA ILE A 331 2.16 -9.41 9.48
C ILE A 331 3.48 -9.65 8.75
N GLY A 332 4.60 -9.56 9.45
CA GLY A 332 5.92 -9.94 8.95
C GLY A 332 6.58 -10.99 9.83
N GLY A 333 7.78 -11.44 9.45
CA GLY A 333 8.53 -12.41 10.26
C GLY A 333 8.12 -13.87 10.02
N LEU A 334 7.39 -14.17 8.93
CA LEU A 334 6.77 -15.48 8.71
C LEU A 334 7.72 -16.46 8.04
N SER A 335 7.49 -17.75 8.31
CA SER A 335 8.30 -18.84 7.76
C SER A 335 7.68 -19.41 6.49
N LEU A 336 8.07 -18.80 5.35
CA LEU A 336 7.69 -19.23 4.01
C LEU A 336 6.16 -19.49 3.87
N PRO A 337 5.32 -18.46 4.05
CA PRO A 337 3.87 -18.61 3.94
C PRO A 337 3.46 -18.95 2.50
N ASP A 338 2.44 -19.79 2.31
CA ASP A 338 2.07 -20.31 0.98
C ASP A 338 0.57 -20.18 0.65
N GLY A 339 -0.30 -20.95 1.28
CA GLY A 339 -1.76 -20.91 1.07
C GLY A 339 -2.43 -19.94 2.04
N ILE A 340 -3.42 -19.17 1.58
CA ILE A 340 -4.18 -18.21 2.40
C ILE A 340 -5.65 -18.24 2.04
N ASP A 341 -6.52 -18.11 3.04
CA ASP A 341 -7.92 -17.78 2.81
C ASP A 341 -8.51 -17.01 3.99
N VAL A 342 -9.66 -16.36 3.79
CA VAL A 342 -10.31 -15.54 4.82
C VAL A 342 -11.68 -16.11 5.19
N SER A 343 -12.03 -15.94 6.46
CA SER A 343 -13.34 -16.27 7.02
C SER A 343 -14.05 -14.98 7.43
N PRO A 344 -15.05 -14.52 6.66
CA PRO A 344 -15.86 -13.37 7.06
C PRO A 344 -16.63 -13.62 8.36
N SER A 345 -17.13 -14.84 8.58
CA SER A 345 -17.94 -15.16 9.77
C SER A 345 -17.20 -14.99 11.09
N CYS A 346 -15.90 -15.28 11.13
CA CYS A 346 -15.09 -15.08 12.34
C CYS A 346 -14.12 -13.88 12.25
N GLY A 347 -14.06 -13.19 11.11
CA GLY A 347 -13.20 -12.03 10.91
C GLY A 347 -11.72 -12.38 11.00
N ARG A 348 -11.30 -13.51 10.41
CA ARG A 348 -9.92 -13.98 10.48
C ARG A 348 -9.36 -14.37 9.11
N ILE A 349 -8.06 -14.22 9.00
CA ILE A 349 -7.21 -14.74 7.93
C ILE A 349 -6.62 -16.06 8.44
N PHE A 350 -6.54 -17.06 7.57
CA PHE A 350 -5.85 -18.33 7.83
C PHE A 350 -4.81 -18.56 6.76
N TRP A 351 -3.63 -19.04 7.15
CA TRP A 351 -2.59 -19.40 6.17
C TRP A 351 -1.75 -20.58 6.61
N THR A 352 -1.15 -21.23 5.64
CA THR A 352 -0.14 -22.28 5.84
C THR A 352 1.26 -21.68 5.81
N SER A 353 2.15 -22.25 6.62
CA SER A 353 3.56 -21.91 6.65
C SER A 353 4.39 -23.17 6.36
N MET A 354 5.20 -23.11 5.30
CA MET A 354 5.95 -24.27 4.80
C MET A 354 7.04 -24.78 5.76
N GLY A 355 7.37 -24.02 6.81
CA GLY A 355 8.47 -24.30 7.70
C GLY A 355 9.79 -23.72 7.18
N ARG A 356 10.91 -24.11 7.78
CA ARG A 356 12.23 -23.50 7.48
C ARG A 356 12.90 -24.11 6.25
N GLU A 357 12.74 -25.41 6.06
CA GLU A 357 13.38 -26.15 4.98
C GLU A 357 12.48 -27.29 4.49
N ARG A 358 12.46 -27.53 3.17
CA ARG A 358 11.65 -28.60 2.53
C ARG A 358 12.00 -30.02 2.99
N SER A 359 13.15 -30.21 3.64
CA SER A 359 13.63 -31.48 4.19
C SER A 359 13.11 -31.76 5.60
N THR A 360 12.63 -30.72 6.29
CA THR A 360 12.26 -30.75 7.70
C THR A 360 10.74 -30.79 7.80
N SER A 361 10.23 -31.57 8.75
CA SER A 361 8.79 -31.60 9.05
C SER A 361 8.51 -30.59 10.14
N ASP A 362 8.46 -29.30 9.78
CA ASP A 362 8.22 -28.17 10.68
C ASP A 362 7.12 -27.22 10.17
N GLY A 363 6.29 -27.68 9.23
CA GLY A 363 5.15 -26.95 8.70
C GLY A 363 4.04 -26.73 9.74
N SER A 364 3.30 -25.64 9.58
CA SER A 364 2.23 -25.22 10.51
C SER A 364 1.06 -24.52 9.79
N VAL A 365 -0.03 -24.32 10.53
CA VAL A 365 -1.17 -23.48 10.12
C VAL A 365 -1.34 -22.36 11.15
N GLN A 366 -1.55 -21.15 10.67
CA GLN A 366 -1.59 -19.93 11.48
C GLN A 366 -2.86 -19.13 11.14
N SER A 367 -3.24 -18.24 12.05
CA SER A 367 -4.38 -17.34 11.88
C SER A 367 -4.15 -16.00 12.57
N ALA A 368 -4.77 -14.94 12.06
CA ALA A 368 -4.82 -13.63 12.69
C ALA A 368 -6.16 -12.96 12.35
N LYS A 369 -6.49 -11.88 13.04
CA LYS A 369 -7.60 -11.00 12.63
C LYS A 369 -7.29 -10.33 11.29
N LEU A 370 -8.33 -9.81 10.64
CA LEU A 370 -8.25 -9.12 9.34
C LEU A 370 -7.27 -7.93 9.30
N ASP A 371 -6.95 -7.35 10.46
CA ASP A 371 -5.98 -6.26 10.63
C ASP A 371 -4.55 -6.73 10.97
N GLY A 372 -4.33 -8.05 11.03
CA GLY A 372 -3.05 -8.68 11.40
C GLY A 372 -2.84 -8.88 12.90
N SER A 373 -3.74 -8.41 13.77
CA SER A 373 -3.65 -8.60 15.21
C SER A 373 -4.09 -10.00 15.67
N ASP A 374 -3.86 -10.34 16.94
CA ASP A 374 -4.29 -11.62 17.54
C ASP A 374 -3.80 -12.86 16.76
N LEU A 375 -2.48 -12.91 16.53
CA LEU A 375 -1.81 -14.03 15.88
C LEU A 375 -1.95 -15.32 16.72
N GLN A 376 -2.38 -16.40 16.06
CA GLN A 376 -2.66 -17.70 16.67
C GLN A 376 -2.08 -18.84 15.83
N THR A 377 -1.44 -19.79 16.50
CA THR A 377 -1.09 -21.08 15.89
C THR A 377 -2.31 -21.98 15.92
N ILE A 378 -2.76 -22.44 14.75
CA ILE A 378 -3.89 -23.36 14.61
C ILE A 378 -3.40 -24.81 14.62
N LEU A 379 -2.30 -25.09 13.91
CA LEU A 379 -1.60 -26.38 13.99
C LEU A 379 -0.11 -26.11 14.23
N GLU A 380 0.43 -26.74 15.27
CA GLU A 380 1.80 -26.52 15.74
C GLU A 380 2.86 -26.91 14.70
N PRO A 381 4.01 -26.21 14.64
CA PRO A 381 5.13 -26.60 13.78
C PRO A 381 5.51 -28.07 13.95
N GLY A 382 5.52 -28.78 12.82
CA GLY A 382 5.84 -30.19 12.73
C GLY A 382 4.64 -31.13 12.82
N THR A 383 3.44 -30.59 13.00
CA THR A 383 2.19 -31.32 12.70
C THR A 383 2.10 -31.69 11.22
N LEU A 384 2.66 -30.84 10.35
CA LEU A 384 2.67 -30.97 8.90
C LEU A 384 4.11 -30.91 8.38
N HIS A 385 4.34 -31.42 7.18
CA HIS A 385 5.65 -31.37 6.55
C HIS A 385 5.84 -30.06 5.80
N THR A 386 5.13 -29.87 4.69
CA THR A 386 5.20 -28.67 3.85
C THR A 386 3.79 -28.32 3.39
N PRO A 387 2.98 -27.70 4.26
CA PRO A 387 1.62 -27.35 3.90
C PRO A 387 1.60 -26.31 2.78
N LYS A 388 0.61 -26.44 1.91
CA LYS A 388 0.44 -25.67 0.67
C LYS A 388 -0.91 -24.96 0.67
N GLN A 389 -1.61 -24.90 -0.47
CA GLN A 389 -2.84 -24.14 -0.56
C GLN A 389 -3.79 -24.49 0.59
N LEU A 390 -4.46 -23.48 1.12
CA LEU A 390 -5.48 -23.58 2.15
C LEU A 390 -6.72 -22.87 1.64
N ILE A 391 -7.89 -23.46 1.91
CA ILE A 391 -9.18 -22.83 1.69
C ILE A 391 -10.03 -22.91 2.96
N VAL A 392 -10.84 -21.89 3.16
CA VAL A 392 -11.76 -21.76 4.27
C VAL A 392 -13.14 -22.25 3.85
N ASP A 393 -13.66 -23.18 4.62
CA ASP A 393 -15.07 -23.52 4.62
C ASP A 393 -15.76 -22.75 5.74
N ASP A 394 -16.25 -21.56 5.40
CA ASP A 394 -16.80 -20.60 6.36
C ASP A 394 -18.06 -21.13 7.05
N VAL A 395 -18.93 -21.83 6.31
CA VAL A 395 -20.19 -22.39 6.83
C VAL A 395 -19.94 -23.61 7.72
N GLY A 396 -18.96 -24.45 7.36
CA GLY A 396 -18.59 -25.62 8.16
C GLY A 396 -17.68 -25.32 9.34
N HIS A 397 -17.11 -24.10 9.40
CA HIS A 397 -16.02 -23.74 10.31
C HIS A 397 -14.82 -24.69 10.22
N LYS A 398 -14.46 -25.07 8.99
CA LYS A 398 -13.36 -26.01 8.69
C LYS A 398 -12.32 -25.36 7.79
N LEU A 399 -11.06 -25.76 7.97
CA LEU A 399 -9.96 -25.44 7.08
C LEU A 399 -9.62 -26.70 6.28
N TYR A 400 -9.36 -26.54 4.99
CA TYR A 400 -8.87 -27.61 4.11
C TYR A 400 -7.56 -27.17 3.48
N PHE A 401 -6.56 -28.04 3.48
CA PHE A 401 -5.25 -27.71 2.93
C PHE A 401 -4.49 -28.95 2.50
N CYS A 402 -3.56 -28.78 1.58
CA CYS A 402 -2.66 -29.85 1.13
C CYS A 402 -1.34 -29.83 1.90
N ASP A 403 -0.70 -30.99 2.03
CA ASP A 403 0.68 -31.13 2.47
C ASP A 403 1.50 -31.80 1.36
N ARG A 404 2.48 -31.06 0.82
CA ARG A 404 3.22 -31.45 -0.38
C ARG A 404 4.10 -32.66 -0.13
N GLU A 405 5.04 -32.53 0.78
CA GLU A 405 5.93 -33.62 1.17
C GLU A 405 5.21 -34.62 2.09
N GLY A 406 4.22 -34.18 2.89
CA GLY A 406 3.36 -35.08 3.65
C GLY A 406 2.42 -35.93 2.80
N MET A 407 2.29 -35.61 1.50
CA MET A 407 1.53 -36.38 0.50
C MET A 407 0.06 -36.55 0.87
N GLY A 408 -0.58 -35.48 1.35
CA GLY A 408 -1.93 -35.55 1.89
C GLY A 408 -2.81 -34.34 1.63
N VAL A 409 -4.12 -34.57 1.72
CA VAL A 409 -5.15 -33.52 1.83
C VAL A 409 -5.72 -33.61 3.24
N HIS A 410 -5.78 -32.49 3.94
CA HIS A 410 -6.12 -32.42 5.36
C HIS A 410 -7.34 -31.53 5.60
N ARG A 411 -7.99 -31.76 6.73
CA ARG A 411 -9.07 -30.94 7.27
C ARG A 411 -8.91 -30.75 8.78
N CYS A 412 -9.21 -29.58 9.31
CA CYS A 412 -9.38 -29.34 10.76
C CYS A 412 -10.43 -28.26 11.01
N ASN A 413 -10.83 -28.05 12.27
CA ASN A 413 -11.60 -26.88 12.69
C ASN A 413 -10.76 -25.60 12.63
N PHE A 414 -11.42 -24.44 12.71
CA PHE A 414 -10.74 -23.14 12.82
C PHE A 414 -9.80 -23.03 14.03
N ASP A 415 -10.00 -23.82 15.08
CA ASP A 415 -9.14 -23.90 16.28
C ASP A 415 -8.10 -25.04 16.21
N GLY A 416 -8.02 -25.76 15.08
CA GLY A 416 -7.11 -26.88 14.87
C GLY A 416 -7.62 -28.23 15.40
N ALA A 417 -8.74 -28.25 16.13
CA ALA A 417 -9.35 -29.49 16.60
C ALA A 417 -9.84 -30.36 15.43
N GLU A 418 -10.03 -31.65 15.70
CA GLU A 418 -10.46 -32.64 14.70
C GLU A 418 -9.60 -32.66 13.42
N HIS A 419 -8.29 -32.44 13.56
CA HIS A 419 -7.36 -32.59 12.43
C HIS A 419 -7.39 -34.01 11.89
N GLN A 420 -7.69 -34.13 10.61
CA GLN A 420 -7.87 -35.39 9.89
C GLN A 420 -7.18 -35.33 8.53
N VAL A 421 -6.57 -36.44 8.12
CA VAL A 421 -6.14 -36.67 6.73
C VAL A 421 -7.32 -37.24 5.95
N LEU A 422 -7.73 -36.59 4.86
CA LEU A 422 -8.83 -37.00 3.98
C LEU A 422 -8.37 -37.85 2.80
N VAL A 423 -7.15 -37.59 2.32
CA VAL A 423 -6.49 -38.32 1.23
C VAL A 423 -5.03 -38.48 1.59
N GLN A 424 -4.48 -39.69 1.45
CA GLN A 424 -3.06 -39.98 1.63
C GLN A 424 -2.52 -40.67 0.37
N SER A 425 -1.70 -39.97 -0.41
CA SER A 425 -1.21 -40.43 -1.71
C SER A 425 0.12 -41.19 -1.64
N GLY A 426 0.77 -41.25 -0.48
CA GLY A 426 2.03 -41.95 -0.26
C GLY A 426 2.45 -41.97 1.21
N SER A 427 3.56 -42.64 1.52
CA SER A 427 4.09 -42.80 2.87
C SER A 427 5.48 -42.16 3.01
N MET A 428 5.62 -41.31 4.03
CA MET A 428 6.91 -40.70 4.40
C MET A 428 7.95 -41.72 4.88
N GLY A 429 7.52 -42.91 5.31
CA GLY A 429 8.40 -44.01 5.68
C GLY A 429 9.04 -44.73 4.49
N VAL A 430 8.59 -44.46 3.26
CA VAL A 430 9.04 -45.14 2.04
C VAL A 430 9.85 -44.18 1.18
N SER A 431 11.17 -44.36 1.15
CA SER A 431 12.12 -43.47 0.46
C SER A 431 11.84 -43.24 -1.03
N SER A 432 11.29 -44.23 -1.74
CA SER A 432 10.91 -44.08 -3.15
C SER A 432 9.67 -43.20 -3.34
N GLU A 433 8.70 -43.27 -2.43
CA GLU A 433 7.49 -42.46 -2.48
C GLU A 433 7.77 -41.01 -2.08
N LYS A 434 8.64 -40.78 -1.09
CA LYS A 434 9.07 -39.42 -0.69
C LYS A 434 9.64 -38.60 -1.87
N LYS A 435 10.29 -39.28 -2.83
CA LYS A 435 10.90 -38.64 -4.02
C LYS A 435 9.95 -38.57 -5.22
N ASP A 436 8.79 -39.23 -5.14
CA ASP A 436 7.82 -39.29 -6.23
C ASP A 436 6.95 -38.04 -6.22
N MET A 437 7.35 -37.05 -7.01
CA MET A 437 6.65 -35.76 -7.13
C MET A 437 5.22 -35.89 -7.66
N MET A 438 4.86 -37.04 -8.25
CA MET A 438 3.47 -37.31 -8.66
C MET A 438 2.56 -37.57 -7.46
N ARG A 439 3.08 -37.78 -6.25
CA ARG A 439 2.30 -37.96 -5.03
C ARG A 439 2.07 -36.65 -4.27
N TRP A 440 2.83 -35.61 -4.59
CA TRP A 440 2.82 -34.36 -3.86
C TRP A 440 1.55 -33.55 -4.13
N CYS A 441 0.71 -33.43 -3.10
CA CYS A 441 -0.53 -32.65 -3.13
C CYS A 441 -0.23 -31.16 -2.93
N VAL A 442 -0.82 -30.26 -3.71
CA VAL A 442 -0.48 -28.82 -3.64
C VAL A 442 -1.73 -27.94 -3.51
N GLY A 443 -2.58 -27.93 -4.54
CA GLY A 443 -3.79 -27.12 -4.58
C GLY A 443 -4.97 -27.86 -3.98
N VAL A 444 -5.97 -27.14 -3.49
CA VAL A 444 -7.22 -27.68 -2.94
C VAL A 444 -8.40 -26.76 -3.27
N ALA A 445 -9.54 -27.35 -3.63
CA ALA A 445 -10.82 -26.64 -3.79
C ALA A 445 -11.99 -27.48 -3.26
N LEU A 446 -13.12 -26.85 -2.97
CA LEU A 446 -14.32 -27.52 -2.44
C LEU A 446 -15.56 -27.24 -3.26
N ASP A 447 -16.34 -28.29 -3.52
CA ASP A 447 -17.74 -28.18 -3.88
C ASP A 447 -18.58 -28.70 -2.71
N ARG A 448 -19.05 -27.80 -1.84
CA ARG A 448 -19.88 -28.20 -0.69
C ARG A 448 -21.27 -28.67 -1.09
N VAL A 449 -21.79 -28.21 -2.24
CA VAL A 449 -23.15 -28.54 -2.68
C VAL A 449 -23.19 -30.00 -3.13
N LYS A 450 -22.17 -30.45 -3.87
CA LYS A 450 -22.03 -31.85 -4.30
C LYS A 450 -21.23 -32.72 -3.33
N GLY A 451 -20.57 -32.11 -2.34
CA GLY A 451 -19.79 -32.82 -1.33
C GLY A 451 -18.47 -33.37 -1.86
N TYR A 452 -17.75 -32.61 -2.70
CA TYR A 452 -16.45 -33.01 -3.25
C TYR A 452 -15.31 -32.13 -2.73
N VAL A 453 -14.14 -32.75 -2.56
CA VAL A 453 -12.86 -32.08 -2.46
C VAL A 453 -12.04 -32.34 -3.72
N TYR A 454 -11.41 -31.30 -4.24
CA TYR A 454 -10.52 -31.34 -5.39
C TYR A 454 -9.10 -31.06 -4.93
N TRP A 455 -8.11 -31.68 -5.57
CA TRP A 455 -6.70 -31.35 -5.31
C TRP A 455 -5.82 -31.56 -6.53
N THR A 456 -4.70 -30.83 -6.57
CA THR A 456 -3.65 -31.03 -7.59
C THR A 456 -2.58 -31.98 -7.08
N GLN A 457 -2.00 -32.75 -8.00
CA GLN A 457 -0.69 -33.38 -7.81
C GLN A 457 0.24 -32.88 -8.89
N LYS A 458 1.26 -32.11 -8.50
CA LYS A 458 2.03 -31.29 -9.44
C LYS A 458 2.88 -32.09 -10.43
N GLY A 459 3.37 -33.27 -10.04
CA GLY A 459 4.34 -34.02 -10.86
C GLY A 459 5.72 -33.35 -10.90
N SER A 460 6.63 -33.91 -11.71
CA SER A 460 7.96 -33.33 -11.91
C SER A 460 7.86 -31.99 -12.64
N SER A 461 8.80 -31.08 -12.36
CA SER A 461 8.73 -29.76 -13.02
C SER A 461 8.90 -29.90 -14.52
N LYS A 462 8.00 -29.27 -15.29
CA LYS A 462 8.02 -29.25 -16.77
C LYS A 462 7.92 -30.64 -17.41
N SER A 463 7.45 -31.66 -16.69
CA SER A 463 7.38 -33.03 -17.23
C SER A 463 6.05 -33.36 -17.91
N GLY A 464 5.00 -32.55 -17.72
CA GLY A 464 3.67 -32.89 -18.23
C GLY A 464 3.09 -34.12 -17.52
N THR A 465 3.43 -34.35 -16.25
CA THR A 465 2.91 -35.47 -15.44
C THR A 465 1.97 -34.98 -14.33
N GLY A 466 1.60 -33.71 -14.34
CA GLY A 466 0.67 -33.10 -13.40
C GLY A 466 -0.75 -33.62 -13.58
N ARG A 467 -1.51 -33.66 -12.48
CA ARG A 467 -2.86 -34.21 -12.41
C ARG A 467 -3.75 -33.42 -11.48
N ILE A 468 -5.06 -33.48 -11.71
CA ILE A 468 -6.10 -32.97 -10.81
C ILE A 468 -7.06 -34.10 -10.49
N PHE A 469 -7.39 -34.25 -9.22
CA PHE A 469 -8.25 -35.30 -8.70
C PHE A 469 -9.46 -34.70 -7.98
N ARG A 470 -10.46 -35.54 -7.73
CA ARG A 470 -11.52 -35.32 -6.75
C ARG A 470 -11.85 -36.58 -5.97
N ALA A 471 -12.49 -36.41 -4.83
CA ALA A 471 -13.11 -37.48 -4.04
C ALA A 471 -14.21 -36.89 -3.15
N GLY A 472 -15.04 -37.73 -2.53
CA GLY A 472 -16.03 -37.26 -1.54
C GLY A 472 -15.36 -36.49 -0.40
N ILE A 473 -16.01 -35.45 0.10
CA ILE A 473 -15.49 -34.58 1.16
C ILE A 473 -15.24 -35.35 2.47
N ASP A 474 -16.01 -36.41 2.70
CA ASP A 474 -15.81 -37.37 3.77
C ASP A 474 -15.26 -38.68 3.22
N VAL A 475 -14.40 -39.33 4.02
CA VAL A 475 -13.91 -40.67 3.70
C VAL A 475 -15.07 -41.66 3.84
N PRO A 476 -15.33 -42.54 2.84
CA PRO A 476 -16.41 -43.50 2.92
C PRO A 476 -16.32 -44.40 4.16
N ALA A 477 -17.47 -44.76 4.72
CA ALA A 477 -17.53 -45.57 5.95
C ALA A 477 -16.78 -46.91 5.78
N GLY A 478 -15.88 -47.22 6.72
CA GLY A 478 -15.05 -48.42 6.68
C GLY A 478 -13.78 -48.31 5.83
N GLN A 479 -13.56 -47.16 5.16
CA GLN A 479 -12.34 -46.85 4.43
C GLN A 479 -11.48 -45.84 5.23
N THR A 480 -10.28 -45.59 4.73
CA THR A 480 -9.26 -44.70 5.28
C THR A 480 -8.79 -43.75 4.18
N ALA A 481 -8.09 -42.68 4.55
CA ALA A 481 -7.52 -41.72 3.59
C ALA A 481 -6.61 -42.36 2.53
N GLN A 482 -6.03 -43.53 2.83
CA GLN A 482 -5.08 -44.21 1.94
C GLN A 482 -5.72 -45.27 1.05
N ASN A 483 -6.84 -45.87 1.46
CA ASN A 483 -7.48 -46.98 0.74
C ASN A 483 -8.87 -46.64 0.19
N ARG A 484 -9.25 -45.35 0.24
CA ARG A 484 -10.53 -44.91 -0.29
C ARG A 484 -10.63 -45.15 -1.81
N ASP A 485 -11.74 -45.70 -2.26
CA ASP A 485 -11.93 -46.15 -3.64
C ASP A 485 -12.70 -45.14 -4.53
N ASP A 486 -13.17 -44.06 -3.94
CA ASP A 486 -13.93 -42.98 -4.58
C ASP A 486 -13.03 -41.85 -5.13
N VAL A 487 -11.72 -42.07 -5.22
CA VAL A 487 -10.77 -41.12 -5.79
C VAL A 487 -10.80 -41.19 -7.31
N GLU A 488 -11.11 -40.06 -7.94
CA GLU A 488 -11.19 -39.92 -9.39
C GLU A 488 -10.11 -38.98 -9.90
N CYS A 489 -9.32 -39.41 -10.89
CA CYS A 489 -8.44 -38.52 -11.64
C CYS A 489 -9.27 -37.80 -12.72
N LEU A 490 -9.42 -36.48 -12.61
CA LEU A 490 -10.21 -35.68 -13.53
C LEU A 490 -9.40 -35.23 -14.74
N LEU A 491 -8.18 -34.75 -14.50
CA LEU A 491 -7.27 -34.26 -15.52
C LEU A 491 -5.88 -34.84 -15.29
N GLU A 492 -5.21 -35.14 -16.39
CA GLU A 492 -3.85 -35.65 -16.42
C GLU A 492 -3.06 -35.01 -17.54
N ARG A 493 -1.74 -35.23 -17.54
CA ARG A 493 -0.81 -34.65 -18.50
C ARG A 493 -0.76 -33.12 -18.46
N LEU A 494 -1.00 -32.56 -17.28
CA LEU A 494 -0.87 -31.13 -17.03
C LEU A 494 0.61 -30.78 -16.81
N PRO A 495 1.05 -29.56 -17.19
CA PRO A 495 2.42 -29.10 -17.00
C PRO A 495 2.92 -29.24 -15.56
N GLU A 496 2.35 -28.47 -14.64
CA GLU A 496 2.68 -28.45 -13.22
C GLU A 496 1.54 -27.68 -12.49
N PRO A 497 0.39 -28.32 -12.24
CA PRO A 497 -0.78 -27.66 -11.64
C PRO A 497 -0.49 -27.36 -10.18
N VAL A 498 -0.71 -26.11 -9.77
CA VAL A 498 -0.34 -25.61 -8.45
C VAL A 498 -1.58 -25.37 -7.60
N ASP A 499 -2.28 -24.27 -7.83
CA ASP A 499 -3.38 -23.77 -7.00
C ASP A 499 -4.73 -24.03 -7.67
N LEU A 500 -5.80 -24.14 -6.89
CA LEU A 500 -7.17 -24.40 -7.37
C LEU A 500 -8.16 -23.41 -6.80
N ASP A 501 -9.19 -23.07 -7.56
CA ASP A 501 -10.39 -22.49 -6.99
C ASP A 501 -11.62 -23.00 -7.74
N PHE A 502 -12.76 -23.02 -7.05
CA PHE A 502 -13.99 -23.59 -7.59
C PHE A 502 -15.16 -22.63 -7.42
N ASP A 503 -15.74 -22.19 -8.54
CA ASP A 503 -16.98 -21.44 -8.55
C ASP A 503 -18.15 -22.43 -8.53
N SER A 504 -18.78 -22.56 -7.37
CA SER A 504 -19.93 -23.44 -7.17
C SER A 504 -21.18 -23.03 -7.96
N GLN A 505 -21.36 -21.74 -8.28
CA GLN A 505 -22.53 -21.25 -9.00
C GLN A 505 -22.46 -21.63 -10.47
N THR A 506 -21.29 -21.47 -11.09
CA THR A 506 -21.06 -21.81 -12.49
C THR A 506 -20.52 -23.21 -12.69
N GLN A 507 -20.18 -23.93 -11.61
CA GLN A 507 -19.53 -25.25 -11.63
C GLN A 507 -18.20 -25.25 -12.39
N MET A 508 -17.46 -24.14 -12.29
CA MET A 508 -16.19 -23.95 -12.98
C MET A 508 -15.04 -24.21 -12.03
N LEU A 509 -14.12 -25.09 -12.44
CA LEU A 509 -12.86 -25.32 -11.74
C LEU A 509 -11.75 -24.51 -12.42
N TYR A 510 -10.99 -23.76 -11.65
CA TYR A 510 -9.88 -22.93 -12.10
C TYR A 510 -8.57 -23.43 -11.51
N TRP A 511 -7.48 -23.33 -12.26
CA TRP A 511 -6.15 -23.67 -11.75
C TRP A 511 -5.04 -22.87 -12.41
N THR A 512 -3.93 -22.71 -11.68
CA THR A 512 -2.67 -22.21 -12.21
C THR A 512 -1.77 -23.37 -12.60
N ASP A 513 -1.10 -23.23 -13.74
CA ASP A 513 -0.06 -24.16 -14.19
C ASP A 513 1.29 -23.43 -14.27
N ARG A 514 2.29 -24.01 -13.62
CA ARG A 514 3.70 -23.64 -13.82
C ARG A 514 4.29 -24.40 -15.01
N GLY A 515 5.49 -24.02 -15.43
CA GLY A 515 6.24 -24.73 -16.47
C GLY A 515 6.48 -23.91 -17.73
N GLU A 516 6.62 -24.58 -18.87
CA GLU A 516 7.04 -23.94 -20.13
C GLU A 516 5.88 -23.69 -21.10
N HIS A 517 6.08 -22.73 -21.99
CA HIS A 517 5.17 -22.52 -23.11
C HIS A 517 5.08 -23.75 -24.03
N PRO A 518 3.92 -24.00 -24.67
CA PRO A 518 2.74 -23.14 -24.76
C PRO A 518 1.64 -23.37 -23.70
N THR A 519 1.76 -24.42 -22.87
CA THR A 519 0.71 -24.87 -21.94
C THR A 519 0.96 -24.49 -20.49
N GLY A 520 2.20 -24.26 -20.06
CA GLY A 520 2.56 -23.78 -18.73
C GLY A 520 2.57 -22.24 -18.61
N CYS A 521 2.82 -21.76 -17.38
CA CYS A 521 2.74 -20.35 -17.00
C CYS A 521 1.41 -19.73 -17.41
N SER A 522 0.33 -20.40 -16.98
CA SER A 522 -1.04 -20.18 -17.45
C SER A 522 -2.05 -20.18 -16.30
N LEU A 523 -3.17 -19.49 -16.55
CA LEU A 523 -4.42 -19.62 -15.80
C LEU A 523 -5.40 -20.37 -16.69
N ASN A 524 -5.99 -21.43 -16.14
CA ASN A 524 -6.83 -22.35 -16.87
C ASN A 524 -8.18 -22.52 -16.16
N ARG A 525 -9.19 -22.96 -16.91
CA ARG A 525 -10.49 -23.33 -16.34
C ARG A 525 -11.14 -24.48 -17.09
N ILE A 526 -12.10 -25.12 -16.43
CA ILE A 526 -12.95 -26.14 -17.03
C ILE A 526 -14.34 -26.14 -16.41
N ASP A 527 -15.35 -26.43 -17.24
CA ASP A 527 -16.75 -26.59 -16.84
C ASP A 527 -17.03 -28.04 -16.40
N LEU A 528 -17.49 -28.20 -15.15
CA LEU A 528 -17.86 -29.49 -14.55
C LEU A 528 -19.39 -29.69 -14.41
N SER A 529 -20.20 -28.84 -15.01
CA SER A 529 -21.67 -28.96 -15.01
C SER A 529 -22.18 -30.12 -15.87
N GLY A 530 -21.43 -30.49 -16.92
CA GLY A 530 -21.80 -31.52 -17.90
C GLY A 530 -21.27 -32.93 -17.59
N GLN A 531 -21.06 -33.72 -18.65
CA GLN A 531 -20.45 -35.05 -18.53
C GLN A 531 -18.99 -34.94 -18.06
N VAL A 532 -18.69 -35.61 -16.95
CA VAL A 532 -17.39 -35.59 -16.28
C VAL A 532 -16.66 -36.92 -16.56
N ASP A 533 -15.99 -37.01 -17.70
CA ASP A 533 -15.03 -38.08 -18.01
C ASP A 533 -13.73 -37.49 -18.58
N GLN A 534 -12.60 -38.15 -18.35
CA GLN A 534 -11.26 -37.61 -18.65
C GLN A 534 -11.08 -37.17 -20.11
N VAL A 535 -11.65 -37.92 -21.06
CA VAL A 535 -11.49 -37.63 -22.49
C VAL A 535 -12.27 -36.37 -22.84
N SER A 536 -13.54 -36.32 -22.42
CA SER A 536 -14.41 -35.16 -22.66
C SER A 536 -13.91 -33.88 -21.99
N LEU A 537 -13.24 -33.99 -20.84
CA LEU A 537 -12.73 -32.84 -20.10
C LEU A 537 -11.50 -32.22 -20.77
N ARG A 538 -10.56 -33.04 -21.25
CA ARG A 538 -9.31 -32.53 -21.83
C ARG A 538 -9.54 -31.61 -23.03
N ASP A 539 -10.53 -31.92 -23.86
CA ASP A 539 -10.87 -31.12 -25.05
C ASP A 539 -11.65 -29.84 -24.71
N LYS A 540 -12.13 -29.71 -23.47
CA LYS A 540 -12.89 -28.55 -22.96
C LYS A 540 -12.07 -27.61 -22.07
N THR A 541 -10.81 -27.94 -21.80
CA THR A 541 -9.92 -27.07 -21.01
C THR A 541 -9.66 -25.76 -21.75
N GLU A 542 -9.92 -24.64 -21.08
CA GLU A 542 -9.70 -23.30 -21.62
C GLU A 542 -8.52 -22.62 -20.92
N ILE A 543 -7.60 -22.06 -21.70
CA ILE A 543 -6.52 -21.21 -21.19
C ILE A 543 -7.00 -19.75 -21.22
N LEU A 544 -7.22 -19.16 -20.04
CA LEU A 544 -7.69 -17.78 -19.92
C LEU A 544 -6.59 -16.74 -20.12
N ALA A 545 -5.40 -17.01 -19.59
CA ALA A 545 -4.27 -16.13 -19.66
C ALA A 545 -2.96 -16.92 -19.61
N ARG A 546 -1.89 -16.34 -20.17
CA ARG A 546 -0.54 -16.92 -20.24
C ARG A 546 0.52 -15.88 -19.92
N GLN A 547 1.78 -16.30 -19.90
CA GLN A 547 2.97 -15.45 -19.67
C GLN A 547 2.98 -14.89 -18.24
N PHE A 548 2.62 -15.71 -17.27
CA PHE A 548 2.90 -15.45 -15.85
C PHE A 548 4.34 -15.83 -15.52
N HIS A 549 4.90 -15.29 -14.45
CA HIS A 549 6.25 -15.62 -13.97
C HIS A 549 6.17 -16.63 -12.82
N GLU A 550 5.93 -17.89 -13.18
CA GLU A 550 5.71 -19.00 -12.22
C GLU A 550 4.46 -18.75 -11.34
N PRO A 551 3.25 -18.79 -11.92
CA PRO A 551 2.02 -18.49 -11.20
C PRO A 551 1.78 -19.50 -10.07
N ILE A 552 1.30 -19.01 -8.94
CA ILE A 552 0.93 -19.83 -7.78
C ILE A 552 -0.52 -19.54 -7.46
N GLY A 553 -0.81 -18.57 -6.62
CA GLY A 553 -2.14 -18.35 -6.05
C GLY A 553 -3.16 -17.88 -7.06
N LEU A 554 -4.41 -18.30 -6.87
CA LEU A 554 -5.54 -17.74 -7.58
C LEU A 554 -6.78 -17.59 -6.68
N LYS A 555 -7.60 -16.58 -6.97
CA LYS A 555 -8.92 -16.43 -6.34
C LYS A 555 -9.94 -15.92 -7.34
N THR A 556 -11.04 -16.63 -7.47
CA THR A 556 -12.16 -16.31 -8.35
C THR A 556 -13.09 -15.29 -7.68
N THR A 557 -13.61 -14.36 -8.47
CA THR A 557 -14.51 -13.28 -8.03
C THR A 557 -15.54 -12.98 -9.11
N LYS A 558 -16.54 -12.17 -8.79
CA LYS A 558 -17.49 -11.66 -9.79
C LYS A 558 -16.82 -10.77 -10.86
N LYS A 559 -15.68 -10.14 -10.54
CA LYS A 559 -14.94 -9.24 -11.45
C LYS A 559 -13.97 -9.98 -12.37
N GLY A 560 -13.67 -11.25 -12.08
CA GLY A 560 -12.66 -12.03 -12.79
C GLY A 560 -11.84 -12.89 -11.84
N VAL A 561 -10.66 -13.33 -12.29
CA VAL A 561 -9.76 -14.17 -11.49
C VAL A 561 -8.51 -13.39 -11.14
N TYR A 562 -8.24 -13.24 -9.85
CA TYR A 562 -6.96 -12.71 -9.38
C TYR A 562 -5.91 -13.82 -9.38
N VAL A 563 -4.68 -13.49 -9.78
CA VAL A 563 -3.56 -14.44 -9.84
C VAL A 563 -2.29 -13.80 -9.28
N THR A 564 -1.55 -14.53 -8.46
CA THR A 564 -0.23 -14.15 -7.94
C THR A 564 0.87 -14.99 -8.56
N ASP A 565 2.07 -14.44 -8.66
CA ASP A 565 3.24 -15.18 -9.13
C ASP A 565 4.53 -14.86 -8.38
N LEU A 566 5.54 -15.71 -8.57
CA LEU A 566 6.85 -15.56 -7.95
C LEU A 566 7.66 -14.39 -8.53
N GLY A 567 7.18 -13.75 -9.61
CA GLY A 567 7.74 -12.51 -10.16
C GLY A 567 7.27 -11.25 -9.42
N GLY A 568 6.53 -11.40 -8.32
CA GLY A 568 6.12 -10.29 -7.47
C GLY A 568 4.96 -9.50 -8.04
N CYS A 569 4.11 -10.14 -8.87
CA CYS A 569 2.95 -9.50 -9.48
C CYS A 569 1.63 -10.07 -8.97
N VAL A 570 0.65 -9.19 -8.79
CA VAL A 570 -0.76 -9.54 -8.67
C VAL A 570 -1.45 -9.13 -9.95
N TYR A 571 -2.15 -10.06 -10.60
CA TYR A 571 -2.89 -9.83 -11.83
C TYR A 571 -4.39 -9.96 -11.60
N LEU A 572 -5.18 -9.24 -12.39
CA LEU A 572 -6.59 -9.52 -12.64
C LEU A 572 -6.74 -10.03 -14.08
N VAL A 573 -7.35 -11.20 -14.24
CA VAL A 573 -7.76 -11.76 -15.53
C VAL A 573 -9.27 -11.64 -15.65
N ALA A 574 -9.73 -10.75 -16.52
CA ALA A 574 -11.14 -10.48 -16.76
C ALA A 574 -11.37 -10.16 -18.24
N GLU A 575 -12.49 -10.61 -18.80
CA GLU A 575 -12.91 -10.29 -20.18
C GLU A 575 -11.83 -10.55 -21.24
N GLY A 576 -11.02 -11.61 -21.05
CA GLY A 576 -9.92 -11.97 -21.96
C GLY A 576 -8.68 -11.07 -21.85
N LYS A 577 -8.61 -10.17 -20.87
CA LYS A 577 -7.47 -9.30 -20.60
C LYS A 577 -6.80 -9.68 -19.29
N LYS A 578 -5.46 -9.72 -19.31
CA LYS A 578 -4.60 -9.81 -18.12
C LYS A 578 -4.07 -8.42 -17.77
N THR A 579 -4.35 -7.92 -16.57
CA THR A 579 -3.90 -6.59 -16.09
C THR A 579 -3.13 -6.74 -14.79
N VAL A 580 -2.00 -6.03 -14.67
CA VAL A 580 -1.24 -5.95 -13.42
C VAL A 580 -1.98 -5.01 -12.47
N VAL A 581 -2.30 -5.51 -11.28
CA VAL A 581 -2.98 -4.77 -10.20
C VAL A 581 -1.98 -4.20 -9.23
N ALA A 582 -0.94 -4.98 -8.89
CA ALA A 582 0.16 -4.56 -8.03
C ALA A 582 1.45 -5.28 -8.42
N GLN A 583 2.58 -4.64 -8.13
CA GLN A 583 3.91 -5.20 -8.33
C GLN A 583 4.87 -4.71 -7.24
N GLU A 584 5.67 -5.62 -6.67
CA GLU A 584 6.69 -5.34 -5.65
C GLU A 584 7.92 -6.23 -5.91
N GLU A 585 9.08 -5.89 -5.33
CA GLU A 585 10.25 -6.79 -5.26
C GLU A 585 10.02 -7.93 -4.24
N ALA A 586 9.03 -8.79 -4.53
CA ALA A 586 8.55 -9.85 -3.67
C ALA A 586 8.34 -11.15 -4.47
N CYS A 587 8.05 -12.26 -3.78
CA CYS A 587 7.61 -13.50 -4.41
C CYS A 587 6.23 -13.86 -3.87
N PHE A 588 5.17 -13.61 -4.64
CA PHE A 588 3.82 -13.85 -4.16
C PHE A 588 3.39 -15.31 -4.35
N SER A 589 2.84 -15.89 -3.28
CA SER A 589 2.31 -17.26 -3.27
C SER A 589 0.79 -17.22 -3.28
N GLY A 590 0.14 -17.09 -2.13
CA GLY A 590 -1.32 -17.14 -1.99
C GLY A 590 -2.02 -15.80 -2.15
N ILE A 591 -3.30 -15.86 -2.52
CA ILE A 591 -4.20 -14.72 -2.60
C ILE A 591 -5.61 -15.11 -2.14
N SER A 592 -6.25 -14.22 -1.39
CA SER A 592 -7.66 -14.32 -1.01
C SER A 592 -8.31 -12.93 -1.02
N ILE A 593 -9.62 -12.89 -0.85
CA ILE A 593 -10.44 -11.69 -0.99
C ILE A 593 -11.51 -11.65 0.09
N LEU A 594 -11.74 -10.45 0.62
CA LEU A 594 -12.90 -10.10 1.40
C LEU A 594 -13.75 -9.15 0.55
N GLU A 595 -14.93 -9.63 0.15
CA GLU A 595 -15.95 -8.89 -0.63
C GLU A 595 -17.21 -8.62 0.18
#